data_AF-A0AAU5BRZ9-F1
#
_entry.id   AF-A0AAU5BRZ9-F1
#
_cell.length_a   1.000
_cell.length_b   1.000
_cell.length_c   1.000
_cell.angle_alpha   90.00
_cell.angle_beta   90.00
_cell.angle_gamma   90.00
#
_symmetry.space_group_name_H-M   'P 1'
#
loop_
_entity.id
_entity.type
_entity.pdbx_description
1 polymer ?
#
loop_
_entity_poly.entity_id
_entity_poly.type
_entity_poly.pdbx_seq_one_letter_code
_entity_poly.pdbx_strand_id
1 'polypeptide(L)'
;MERQRLYWQAKNRRRRAAKRGGVSEPYTLAQIAERDRGLCRLCGKPAAMDERVPHPKAPTIDHVVPVSEGGDDTRANVQLAHFVCNSAKGPRGSQQLALIG
;
A
#
# COMPACT_ATOMS: atom_id res chain seq x y z
N MET A 1 14.71 -15.74 -10.38
CA MET A 1 14.16 -15.69 -9.00
C MET A 1 13.11 -14.59 -8.83
N GLU A 2 13.36 -13.36 -9.29
CA GLU A 2 12.43 -12.23 -9.13
C GLU A 2 11.08 -12.42 -9.84
N ARG A 3 11.09 -12.98 -11.06
CA ARG A 3 9.87 -13.24 -11.85
C ARG A 3 8.88 -14.20 -11.17
N GLN A 4 9.37 -15.22 -10.45
CA GLN A 4 8.52 -16.13 -9.67
C GLN A 4 7.94 -15.46 -8.41
N ARG A 5 8.71 -14.59 -7.75
CA ARG A 5 8.24 -13.83 -6.57
C ARG A 5 7.12 -12.87 -6.95
N LEU A 6 7.27 -12.14 -8.06
CA LEU A 6 6.24 -11.25 -8.60
C LEU A 6 4.97 -12.03 -8.99
N TYR A 7 5.12 -13.21 -9.60
CA TYR A 7 4.00 -14.10 -9.91
C TYR A 7 3.22 -14.53 -8.66
N TRP A 8 3.90 -15.00 -7.61
CA TRP A 8 3.24 -15.41 -6.37
C TRP A 8 2.60 -14.24 -5.62
N GLN A 9 3.23 -13.07 -5.62
CA GLN A 9 2.66 -11.85 -5.03
C GLN A 9 1.39 -11.43 -5.77
N ALA A 10 1.41 -11.38 -7.09
CA ALA A 10 0.24 -11.08 -7.92
C ALA A 10 -0.88 -12.11 -7.73
N LYS A 11 -0.53 -13.41 -7.68
CA LYS A 11 -1.49 -14.51 -7.42
C LYS A 11 -2.15 -14.37 -6.04
N ASN A 12 -1.38 -14.07 -5.00
CA ASN A 12 -1.90 -13.90 -3.64
C ASN A 12 -2.79 -12.65 -3.53
N ARG A 13 -2.43 -11.56 -4.21
CA ARG A 13 -3.25 -10.34 -4.31
C ARG A 13 -4.59 -10.61 -4.97
N ARG A 14 -4.58 -11.20 -6.16
CA ARG A 14 -5.79 -11.62 -6.88
C ARG A 14 -6.67 -12.54 -6.04
N ARG A 15 -6.08 -13.53 -5.34
CA ARG A 15 -6.83 -14.44 -4.46
C ARG A 15 -7.53 -13.70 -3.31
N ARG A 16 -6.86 -12.70 -2.71
CA ARG A 16 -7.44 -11.89 -1.62
C ARG A 16 -8.56 -10.98 -2.11
N ALA A 17 -8.36 -10.33 -3.25
CA ALA A 17 -9.37 -9.48 -3.88
C ALA A 17 -10.61 -10.29 -4.31
N ALA A 18 -10.41 -11.43 -4.99
CA ALA A 18 -11.50 -12.32 -5.42
C ALA A 18 -12.33 -12.88 -4.25
N LYS A 19 -11.70 -13.16 -3.09
CA LYS A 19 -12.42 -13.62 -1.88
C LYS A 19 -13.40 -12.57 -1.33
N ARG A 20 -13.23 -11.29 -1.66
CA ARG A 20 -14.07 -10.18 -1.19
C ARG A 20 -14.80 -9.41 -2.31
N GLY A 21 -14.74 -9.91 -3.55
CA GLY A 21 -15.39 -9.28 -4.71
C GLY A 21 -14.71 -7.99 -5.21
N GLY A 22 -13.54 -7.64 -4.69
CA GLY A 22 -12.80 -6.44 -5.11
C GLY A 22 -12.00 -6.64 -6.40
N VAL A 23 -11.76 -5.56 -7.12
CA VAL A 23 -10.92 -5.53 -8.33
C VAL A 23 -9.44 -5.59 -7.92
N SER A 24 -8.64 -6.36 -8.65
CA SER A 24 -7.18 -6.40 -8.47
C SER A 24 -6.46 -6.12 -9.78
N GLU A 25 -5.66 -5.06 -9.80
CA GLU A 25 -4.82 -4.66 -10.91
C GLU A 25 -3.36 -5.01 -10.58
N PRO A 26 -2.57 -5.55 -11.53
CA PRO A 26 -1.14 -5.76 -11.31
C PRO A 26 -0.38 -4.42 -11.30
N TYR A 27 0.40 -4.17 -10.25
CA TYR A 27 1.31 -3.03 -10.16
C TYR A 27 2.56 -3.37 -9.34
N THR A 28 3.65 -2.64 -9.57
CA THR A 28 4.90 -2.74 -8.81
C THR A 28 5.07 -1.58 -7.85
N LEU A 29 5.91 -1.76 -6.83
CA LEU A 29 6.27 -0.67 -5.91
C LEU A 29 6.93 0.50 -6.64
N ALA A 30 7.79 0.21 -7.62
CA ALA A 30 8.45 1.23 -8.42
C ALA A 30 7.44 2.09 -9.21
N GLN A 31 6.42 1.47 -9.81
CA GLN A 31 5.37 2.20 -10.54
C GLN A 31 4.56 3.14 -9.63
N ILE A 32 4.25 2.71 -8.40
CA ILE A 32 3.54 3.54 -7.44
C ILE A 32 4.45 4.66 -6.90
N ALA A 33 5.71 4.34 -6.64
CA ALA A 33 6.69 5.32 -6.18
C ALA A 33 6.96 6.39 -7.24
N GLU A 34 7.10 6.02 -8.50
CA GLU A 34 7.26 6.95 -9.62
C GLU A 34 6.06 7.90 -9.73
N ARG A 35 4.83 7.36 -9.70
CA ARG A 35 3.60 8.15 -9.69
C ARG A 35 3.54 9.13 -8.52
N ASP A 36 3.93 8.67 -7.33
CA ASP A 36 3.92 9.46 -6.09
C ASP A 36 5.19 10.29 -5.89
N ARG A 37 6.07 10.37 -6.90
CA ARG A 37 7.35 11.11 -6.87
C ARG A 37 8.27 10.71 -5.71
N GLY A 38 8.19 9.45 -5.28
CA GLY A 38 8.92 8.91 -4.14
C GLY A 38 8.47 9.48 -2.79
N LEU A 39 7.36 10.20 -2.73
CA LEU A 39 6.85 10.83 -1.52
C LEU A 39 5.82 9.93 -0.83
N CYS A 40 5.97 9.76 0.48
CA CYS A 40 4.95 9.15 1.31
C CYS A 40 3.67 9.99 1.24
N ARG A 41 2.56 9.41 0.78
CA ARG A 41 1.28 10.11 0.62
C ARG A 41 0.53 10.34 1.94
N LEU A 42 1.00 9.76 3.04
CA LEU A 42 0.49 10.00 4.39
C LEU A 42 1.14 11.22 5.07
N CYS A 43 2.44 11.45 4.88
CA CYS A 43 3.18 12.51 5.60
C CYS A 43 3.89 13.51 4.69
N GLY A 44 3.88 13.30 3.37
CA GLY A 44 4.52 14.16 2.38
C GLY A 44 6.04 14.06 2.26
N LYS A 45 6.71 13.25 3.07
CA LYS A 45 8.20 13.15 3.11
C LYS A 45 8.73 12.04 2.18
N PRO A 46 9.96 12.16 1.64
CA PRO A 46 10.56 11.13 0.78
C PRO A 46 10.67 9.77 1.47
N ALA A 47 10.38 8.70 0.74
CA ALA A 47 10.64 7.32 1.15
C ALA A 47 12.06 6.88 0.74
N ALA A 48 12.69 6.05 1.57
CA ALA A 48 14.03 5.53 1.30
C ALA A 48 13.92 4.28 0.43
N MET A 49 13.96 4.44 -0.90
CA MET A 49 13.62 3.39 -1.87
C MET A 49 14.56 2.18 -1.87
N ASP A 50 15.76 2.36 -1.33
CA ASP A 50 16.80 1.36 -1.09
C ASP A 50 16.61 0.58 0.21
N GLU A 51 15.89 1.16 1.17
CA GLU A 51 15.62 0.56 2.47
C GLU A 51 14.53 -0.50 2.43
N ARG A 52 14.62 -1.46 3.35
CA ARG A 52 13.65 -2.56 3.47
C ARG A 52 12.99 -2.55 4.85
N VAL A 53 11.75 -3.02 4.90
CA VAL A 53 11.05 -3.29 6.18
C VAL A 53 11.93 -4.21 7.03
N PRO A 54 12.20 -3.90 8.31
CA PRO A 54 11.45 -2.99 9.19
C PRO A 54 11.98 -1.55 9.30
N HIS A 55 12.83 -1.07 8.40
CA HIS A 55 13.33 0.31 8.46
C HIS A 55 12.17 1.32 8.43
N PRO A 56 12.12 2.34 9.32
CA PRO A 56 10.95 3.23 9.45
C PRO A 56 10.56 3.94 8.16
N LYS A 57 11.56 4.34 7.35
CA LYS A 57 11.36 5.04 6.07
C LYS A 57 11.27 4.10 4.86
N ALA A 58 11.28 2.78 5.06
CA ALA A 58 11.17 1.84 3.96
C ALA A 58 9.84 2.06 3.20
N PRO A 59 9.85 2.00 1.86
CA PRO A 59 8.67 2.17 1.04
C PRO A 59 7.75 0.95 1.16
N THR A 60 6.48 1.22 1.38
CA THR A 60 5.40 0.24 1.45
C THR A 60 4.22 0.70 0.62
N ILE A 61 3.35 -0.24 0.28
CA ILE A 61 2.08 0.05 -0.37
C ILE A 61 1.01 0.17 0.72
N ASP A 62 0.34 1.31 0.75
CA ASP A 62 -0.83 1.58 1.60
C ASP A 62 -2.08 1.62 0.72
N HIS A 63 -3.15 0.94 1.14
CA HIS A 63 -4.46 1.04 0.50
C HIS A 63 -5.18 2.26 1.06
N VAL A 64 -5.53 3.22 0.21
CA VAL A 64 -6.25 4.45 0.62
C VAL A 64 -7.53 4.06 1.35
N VAL A 65 -8.39 3.31 0.68
CA VAL A 65 -9.51 2.58 1.28
C VAL A 65 -9.06 1.15 1.58
N PRO A 66 -9.11 0.67 2.83
CA PRO A 66 -8.72 -0.68 3.16
C PRO A 66 -9.52 -1.73 2.39
N VAL A 67 -8.86 -2.84 2.03
CA VAL A 67 -9.52 -4.02 1.44
C VAL A 67 -10.54 -4.66 2.40
N SER A 68 -10.48 -4.37 3.70
CA SER A 68 -11.52 -4.77 4.67
C SER A 68 -12.80 -3.94 4.58
N GLU A 69 -12.72 -2.72 4.02
CA GLU A 69 -13.84 -1.77 3.91
C GLU A 69 -14.38 -1.69 2.47
N GLY A 70 -14.03 -2.67 1.63
CA GLY A 70 -14.46 -2.72 0.23
C GLY A 70 -13.53 -2.00 -0.75
N GLY A 71 -12.34 -1.58 -0.30
CA GLY A 71 -11.33 -0.99 -1.18
C GLY A 71 -10.73 -1.99 -2.16
N ASP A 72 -10.55 -1.56 -3.41
CA ASP A 72 -9.92 -2.35 -4.46
C ASP A 72 -8.39 -2.43 -4.32
N ASP A 73 -7.77 -3.47 -4.87
CA ASP A 73 -6.31 -3.57 -4.98
C ASP A 73 -5.85 -3.07 -6.35
N THR A 74 -6.08 -1.79 -6.62
CA THR A 74 -5.79 -1.13 -7.91
C THR A 74 -4.83 0.02 -7.74
N ARG A 75 -4.19 0.48 -8.83
CA ARG A 75 -3.31 1.65 -8.77
C ARG A 75 -4.07 2.86 -8.23
N ALA A 76 -5.35 3.00 -8.55
CA ALA A 76 -6.18 4.12 -8.07
C ALA A 76 -6.37 4.13 -6.54
N ASN A 77 -6.46 2.96 -5.89
CA ASN A 77 -6.73 2.85 -4.46
C ASN A 77 -5.47 2.55 -3.62
N VAL A 78 -4.27 2.58 -4.21
CA VAL A 78 -3.02 2.39 -3.46
C VAL A 78 -2.09 3.58 -3.58
N GLN A 79 -1.26 3.77 -2.57
CA GLN A 79 -0.31 4.86 -2.46
C GLN A 79 0.99 4.46 -1.79
N LEU A 80 2.06 5.20 -2.07
CA LEU A 80 3.35 5.04 -1.40
C LEU A 80 3.24 5.53 0.04
N ALA A 81 3.69 4.70 0.98
CA ALA A 81 3.76 5.07 2.40
C ALA A 81 5.05 4.54 3.03
N HIS A 82 5.60 5.28 4.00
CA HIS A 82 6.63 4.73 4.88
C HIS A 82 6.09 3.56 5.69
N PHE A 83 6.94 2.60 6.02
CA PHE A 83 6.59 1.51 6.91
C PHE A 83 6.00 2.01 8.25
N VAL A 84 6.61 3.02 8.87
CA VAL A 84 6.10 3.58 10.13
C VAL A 84 4.77 4.31 9.98
N CYS A 85 4.59 5.09 8.91
CA CYS A 85 3.34 5.81 8.66
C CYS A 85 2.19 4.86 8.35
N ASN A 86 2.44 3.84 7.54
CA ASN A 86 1.49 2.80 7.21
C ASN A 86 1.11 1.99 8.46
N SER A 87 2.10 1.64 9.29
CA SER A 87 1.86 0.94 10.55
C SER A 87 1.04 1.78 11.55
N ALA A 88 1.29 3.09 11.61
CA ALA A 88 0.54 4.02 12.46
C ALA A 88 -0.91 4.21 11.98
N LYS A 89 -1.16 4.16 10.66
CA LYS A 89 -2.51 4.22 10.08
C LYS A 89 -3.37 3.01 10.48
N GLY A 90 -2.76 1.81 10.51
CA GLY A 90 -3.44 0.57 10.89
C GLY A 90 -4.40 0.01 9.82
N PRO A 91 -4.97 -1.19 10.04
CA PRO A 91 -5.80 -1.90 9.06
C PRO A 91 -7.20 -1.32 8.86
N ARG A 92 -7.59 -0.33 9.68
CA ARG A 92 -8.84 0.43 9.60
C ARG A 92 -8.48 1.84 9.12
N GLY A 93 -8.35 1.99 7.81
CA GLY A 93 -7.96 3.24 7.18
C GLY A 93 -8.91 4.35 7.57
N SER A 94 -8.38 5.41 8.18
CA SER A 94 -9.03 6.73 8.33
C SER A 94 -10.48 6.77 8.83
N GLN A 95 -10.98 5.78 9.56
CA GLN A 95 -12.19 5.91 10.41
C GLN A 95 -11.84 6.20 11.88
N GLN A 96 -10.67 6.80 12.12
CA GLN A 96 -10.42 7.51 13.37
C GLN A 96 -9.93 8.93 13.05
N LEU A 97 -10.70 9.63 12.19
CA LEU A 97 -10.79 11.08 12.29
C LEU A 97 -11.47 11.38 13.63
N ALA A 98 -10.66 11.85 14.58
CA ALA A 98 -11.01 12.68 15.72
C ALA A 98 -12.49 12.67 16.16
N LEU A 99 -12.81 11.80 17.12
CA LEU A 99 -13.99 11.93 17.98
C LEU A 99 -13.55 12.49 19.33
N ILE A 100 -12.91 13.67 19.34
CA ILE A 100 -12.61 14.54 20.49
C ILE A 100 -12.31 15.89 19.82
N GLY A 101 -13.03 17.00 19.98
CA GLY A 101 -13.78 17.56 21.11
C GLY A 101 -13.59 19.07 20.97
#